data_AF-A0A959JM03-F1
#
_entry.id   AF-A0A959JM03-F1
#
_cell.length_a   1.000
_cell.length_b   1.000
_cell.length_c   1.000
_cell.angle_alpha   90.00
_cell.angle_beta   90.00
_cell.angle_gamma   90.00
#
_symmetry.space_group_name_H-M   'P 1'
#
loop_
_entity.id
_entity.type
_entity.pdbx_description
1 polymer ?
#
loop_
_entity_poly.entity_id
_entity_poly.type
_entity_poly.pdbx_seq_one_letter_code
_entity_poly.pdbx_strand_id
1 'polypeptide(L)'
;MYLRSLIIFFIMVTGIIRSHSQLTVAKVFTDNMMLQCDAKIPVWGHAYPKTTVVVTQSKLKIQAKANEKGEWQLFLNPTPCGEKTSVTITSGSEEILLSNVLYGDVWLCGGQSNMEWYFESSAGASDELQNTDNPSIRLLEIPHILSNTPDNDFSEKLHWDVCSQQSVKQFSAVGYYFGKYLNENLHKPIGLISDNYGGTVVEAWTSAQAFSDLPSFKKDIEKLKNVDFEYERRNGDDAQSNWLAKFYKNDKGILDTNFIWAGRDV
;
A
#
# COMPACT_ATOMS: atom_id res chain seq x y z
N MET A 1 36.44 50.13 -43.09
CA MET A 1 35.52 49.03 -43.42
C MET A 1 36.07 47.77 -42.78
N TYR A 2 35.42 47.34 -41.69
CA TYR A 2 35.47 46.08 -40.91
C TYR A 2 36.83 45.46 -40.52
N LEU A 3 37.24 45.53 -39.24
CA LEU A 3 36.83 44.72 -38.07
C LEU A 3 37.73 43.47 -37.89
N ARG A 4 38.69 43.53 -36.95
CA ARG A 4 39.39 42.36 -36.40
C ARG A 4 39.54 42.52 -34.89
N SER A 5 38.49 42.17 -34.16
CA SER A 5 38.56 41.85 -32.73
C SER A 5 38.16 40.40 -32.57
N LEU A 6 39.12 39.52 -32.30
CA LEU A 6 38.87 38.13 -31.94
C LEU A 6 38.88 38.05 -30.42
N ILE A 7 37.71 38.25 -29.81
CA ILE A 7 37.49 37.98 -28.38
C ILE A 7 37.29 36.47 -28.25
N ILE A 8 38.26 35.79 -27.66
CA ILE A 8 38.13 34.38 -27.26
C ILE A 8 37.21 34.35 -26.05
N PHE A 9 35.94 34.05 -26.28
CA PHE A 9 34.95 33.83 -25.23
C PHE A 9 35.08 32.37 -24.75
N PHE A 10 35.83 32.17 -23.66
CA PHE A 10 35.92 30.89 -22.97
C PHE A 10 34.60 30.66 -22.22
N ILE A 11 33.62 30.02 -22.87
CA ILE A 11 32.40 29.55 -22.22
C ILE A 11 32.81 28.40 -21.30
N MET A 12 32.96 28.69 -20.02
CA MET A 12 32.99 27.70 -18.96
C MET A 12 31.61 27.02 -18.96
N VAL A 13 31.52 25.86 -19.61
CA VAL A 13 30.38 24.96 -19.46
C VAL A 13 30.46 24.40 -18.03
N THR A 14 29.87 25.11 -17.08
CA THR A 14 29.57 24.55 -15.76
C THR A 14 28.50 23.49 -16.00
N GLY A 15 28.95 22.24 -16.08
CA GLY A 15 28.05 21.10 -16.03
C GLY A 15 27.22 21.22 -14.77
N ILE A 16 25.93 21.48 -14.91
CA ILE A 16 24.97 21.39 -13.83
C ILE A 16 24.97 19.90 -13.47
N ILE A 17 25.74 19.54 -12.44
CA ILE A 17 25.63 18.23 -11.81
C ILE A 17 24.20 18.20 -11.29
N ARG A 18 23.33 17.49 -12.01
CA ARG A 18 22.02 17.12 -11.48
C ARG A 18 22.30 16.23 -10.30
N SER A 19 22.29 16.81 -9.10
CA SER A 19 22.24 16.04 -7.87
C SER A 19 20.91 15.30 -7.88
N HIS A 20 20.93 14.05 -8.34
CA HIS A 20 19.79 13.18 -8.13
C HIS A 20 19.60 13.02 -6.63
N SER A 21 18.37 13.24 -6.18
CA SER A 21 18.00 12.97 -4.80
C SER A 21 18.13 11.47 -4.55
N GLN A 22 19.00 11.08 -3.63
CA GLN A 22 19.25 9.69 -3.25
C GLN A 22 18.57 9.36 -1.92
N LEU A 23 18.19 10.37 -1.13
CA LEU A 23 17.44 10.17 0.08
C LEU A 23 16.03 9.71 -0.26
N THR A 24 15.71 8.49 0.17
CA THR A 24 14.37 7.90 0.09
C THR A 24 14.00 7.30 1.43
N VAL A 25 12.69 7.14 1.63
CA VAL A 25 12.09 6.38 2.71
C VAL A 25 11.17 5.33 2.08
N ALA A 26 10.95 4.20 2.75
CA ALA A 26 10.10 3.12 2.24
C ALA A 26 8.72 3.65 1.84
N LYS A 27 8.13 3.09 0.78
CA LYS A 27 6.93 3.65 0.12
C LYS A 27 5.67 3.68 0.96
N VAL A 28 5.62 2.89 2.03
CA VAL A 28 4.53 2.88 3.02
C VAL A 28 4.49 4.14 3.90
N PHE A 29 5.61 4.86 4.02
CA PHE A 29 5.70 6.08 4.82
C PHE A 29 5.34 7.31 3.98
N THR A 30 4.11 7.80 4.16
CA THR A 30 3.60 8.99 3.48
C THR A 30 2.93 9.96 4.43
N ASP A 31 2.47 11.09 3.90
CA ASP A 31 1.57 11.97 4.64
C ASP A 31 0.31 11.22 5.09
N ASN A 32 -0.33 11.76 6.13
CA ASN A 32 -1.55 11.24 6.78
C ASN A 32 -1.40 9.86 7.45
N MET A 33 -0.22 9.24 7.43
CA MET A 33 -0.04 7.88 7.95
C MET A 33 -0.39 7.71 9.43
N MET A 34 -0.76 6.47 9.78
CA MET A 34 -0.89 6.03 11.17
C MET A 34 0.33 5.18 11.55
N LEU A 35 0.93 5.47 12.70
CA LEU A 35 1.95 4.64 13.31
C LEU A 35 1.43 4.01 14.60
N GLN A 36 1.92 2.80 14.92
CA GLN A 36 1.54 2.13 16.17
C GLN A 36 2.00 2.95 17.38
N CYS A 37 1.08 3.27 18.30
CA CYS A 37 1.42 3.94 19.54
C CYS A 37 2.16 3.02 20.52
N ASP A 38 2.90 3.62 21.44
CA ASP A 38 3.61 2.97 22.55
C ASP A 38 4.61 1.87 22.14
N ALA A 39 5.01 1.87 20.86
CA ALA A 39 5.95 0.92 20.28
C ALA A 39 7.14 1.63 19.62
N LYS A 40 8.28 0.92 19.53
CA LYS A 40 9.41 1.35 18.70
C LYS A 40 9.08 1.04 17.24
N ILE A 41 9.05 2.06 16.39
CA ILE A 41 8.68 1.90 14.98
C ILE A 41 9.92 1.94 14.10
N PRO A 42 10.24 0.87 13.36
CA PRO A 42 11.31 0.92 12.39
C PRO A 42 10.93 1.89 11.26
N VAL A 43 11.86 2.75 10.87
CA VAL A 43 11.77 3.59 9.67
C VAL A 43 13.05 3.38 8.88
N TRP A 44 12.91 3.13 7.59
CA TRP A 44 14.01 2.74 6.72
C TRP A 44 13.89 3.33 5.32
N GLY A 45 14.98 3.28 4.57
CA GLY A 45 15.05 3.77 3.21
C GLY A 45 16.47 3.72 2.66
N HIS A 46 16.74 4.56 1.66
CA HIS A 46 18.07 4.70 1.07
C HIS A 46 18.61 6.13 1.20
N ALA A 47 19.92 6.25 1.20
CA ALA A 47 20.67 7.50 1.11
C ALA A 47 22.02 7.22 0.45
N TYR A 48 22.86 8.24 0.28
CA TYR A 48 24.23 8.00 -0.16
C TYR A 48 24.98 7.08 0.84
N PRO A 49 25.78 6.11 0.35
CA PRO A 49 26.52 5.22 1.25
C PRO A 49 27.37 5.98 2.26
N LYS A 50 27.39 5.49 3.50
CA LYS A 50 28.17 6.04 4.62
C LYS A 50 27.78 7.46 5.06
N THR A 51 26.69 8.04 4.55
CA THR A 51 26.16 9.32 5.07
C THR A 51 25.30 9.11 6.31
N THR A 52 25.14 10.18 7.09
CA THR A 52 24.24 10.20 8.24
C THR A 52 22.86 10.65 7.79
N VAL A 53 21.85 9.86 8.13
CA VAL A 53 20.44 10.20 8.01
C VAL A 53 19.95 10.61 9.39
N VAL A 54 19.27 11.75 9.47
CA VAL A 54 18.67 12.28 10.70
C VAL A 54 17.16 12.27 10.54
N VAL A 55 16.46 11.57 11.43
CA VAL A 55 15.00 11.60 11.52
C VAL A 55 14.61 12.41 12.74
N THR A 56 13.81 13.45 12.51
CA THR A 56 13.28 14.33 13.53
C THR A 56 11.81 13.98 13.75
N GLN A 57 11.50 13.44 14.92
CA GLN A 57 10.16 13.13 15.39
C GLN A 57 9.77 14.20 16.42
N SER A 58 8.84 15.09 16.06
CA SER A 58 8.52 16.28 16.86
C SER A 58 9.78 17.14 17.12
N LYS A 59 10.38 17.06 18.31
CA LYS A 59 11.63 17.77 18.69
C LYS A 59 12.82 16.83 18.88
N LEU A 60 12.59 15.52 18.83
CA LEU A 60 13.60 14.50 19.08
C LEU A 60 14.30 14.15 17.77
N LYS A 61 15.63 14.13 17.79
CA LYS A 61 16.46 13.75 16.63
C LYS A 61 17.07 12.38 16.88
N ILE A 62 16.89 11.48 15.93
CA ILE A 62 17.40 10.12 15.92
C ILE A 62 18.25 9.99 14.66
N GLN A 63 19.39 9.31 14.74
CA GLN A 63 20.33 9.22 13.64
C GLN A 63 20.65 7.78 13.30
N ALA A 64 20.82 7.51 12.01
CA ALA A 64 21.40 6.28 11.49
C ALA A 64 22.45 6.62 10.43
N LYS A 65 23.35 5.68 10.20
CA LYS A 65 24.32 5.76 9.11
C LYS A 65 23.89 4.80 8.00
N ALA A 66 23.83 5.29 6.77
CA ALA A 66 23.60 4.43 5.61
C ALA A 66 24.78 3.46 5.45
N ASN A 67 24.49 2.19 5.17
CA ASN A 67 25.50 1.17 4.97
C ASN A 67 26.21 1.32 3.61
N GLU A 68 27.05 0.36 3.23
CA GLU A 68 27.80 0.43 1.95
C GLU A 68 26.90 0.34 0.71
N LYS A 69 25.68 -0.21 0.85
CA LYS A 69 24.65 -0.26 -0.20
C LYS A 69 23.74 0.97 -0.19
N GLY A 70 23.92 1.89 0.76
CA GLY A 70 23.07 3.06 0.93
C GLY A 70 21.80 2.82 1.76
N GLU A 71 21.58 1.60 2.26
CA GLU A 71 20.42 1.28 3.09
C GLU A 71 20.60 1.87 4.49
N TRP A 72 19.55 2.47 5.05
CA TRP A 72 19.53 2.95 6.42
C TRP A 72 18.25 2.52 7.12
N GLN A 73 18.35 2.31 8.44
CA GLN A 73 17.21 2.04 9.31
C GLN A 73 17.47 2.63 10.70
N LEU A 74 16.42 3.16 11.32
CA LEU A 74 16.39 3.53 12.73
C LEU A 74 15.03 3.21 13.34
N PHE A 75 14.90 3.45 14.64
CA PHE A 75 13.63 3.28 15.35
C PHE A 75 13.17 4.63 15.88
N LEU A 76 11.94 5.02 15.55
CA LEU A 76 11.26 6.13 16.21
C LEU A 76 11.00 5.77 17.68
N ASN A 77 10.97 6.80 18.53
CA ASN A 77 10.68 6.60 19.94
C ASN A 77 9.19 6.27 20.14
N PRO A 78 8.86 5.42 21.13
CA PRO A 78 7.48 5.21 21.54
C PRO A 78 6.77 6.54 21.79
N THR A 79 5.59 6.68 21.21
CA THR A 79 4.76 7.88 21.31
C THR A 79 3.35 7.46 21.75
N PRO A 80 2.73 8.14 22.73
CA PRO A 80 1.38 7.82 23.19
C PRO A 80 0.32 7.86 22.08
N CYS A 81 -0.73 7.05 22.22
CA CYS A 81 -1.87 7.09 21.30
C CYS A 81 -2.57 8.46 21.34
N GLY A 82 -3.05 8.94 20.19
CA GLY A 82 -3.69 10.25 20.06
C GLY A 82 -2.76 11.39 19.68
N GLU A 83 -1.44 11.22 19.86
CA GLU A 83 -0.46 12.22 19.46
C GLU A 83 -0.41 12.39 17.95
N LYS A 84 -0.31 13.64 17.51
CA LYS A 84 -0.22 14.02 16.09
C LYS A 84 0.99 14.91 15.86
N THR A 85 1.80 14.56 14.86
CA THR A 85 3.05 15.27 14.59
C THR A 85 3.42 15.24 13.10
N SER A 86 4.61 15.76 12.78
CA SER A 86 5.32 15.51 11.54
C SER A 86 6.62 14.75 11.81
N VAL A 87 7.10 14.06 10.79
CA VAL A 87 8.40 13.39 10.78
C VAL A 87 9.22 13.99 9.65
N THR A 88 10.39 14.53 9.97
CA THR A 88 11.31 15.10 8.97
C THR A 88 12.55 14.24 8.87
N ILE A 89 12.91 13.80 7.67
CA ILE A 89 14.06 12.95 7.36
C ILE A 89 15.04 13.78 6.56
N THR A 90 16.28 13.90 7.01
CA THR A 90 17.32 14.67 6.32
C THR A 90 18.61 13.90 6.14
N SER A 91 19.33 14.19 5.06
CA SER A 91 20.68 13.69 4.78
C SER A 91 21.40 14.72 3.92
N GLY A 92 22.42 15.39 4.48
CA GLY A 92 23.07 16.50 3.81
C GLY A 92 22.10 17.67 3.57
N SER A 93 21.87 18.02 2.30
CA SER A 93 20.91 19.05 1.89
C SER A 93 19.54 18.51 1.47
N GLU A 94 19.35 17.19 1.47
CA GLU A 94 18.09 16.55 1.11
C GLU A 94 17.16 16.46 2.31
N GLU A 95 15.86 16.66 2.09
CA GLU A 95 14.81 16.61 3.11
C GLU A 95 13.55 15.93 2.58
N ILE A 96 12.95 15.07 3.41
CA ILE A 96 11.62 14.52 3.24
C ILE A 96 10.80 14.91 4.47
N LEU A 97 9.66 15.57 4.25
CA LEU A 97 8.69 15.87 5.29
C LEU A 97 7.48 14.95 5.15
N LEU A 98 7.14 14.24 6.22
CA LEU A 98 5.91 13.48 6.36
C LEU A 98 5.00 14.21 7.34
N SER A 99 3.85 14.65 6.87
CA SER A 99 2.89 15.50 7.58
C SER A 99 1.69 14.70 8.06
N ASN A 100 1.01 15.20 9.11
CA ASN A 100 -0.21 14.58 9.66
C ASN A 100 -0.01 13.12 10.09
N VAL A 101 1.12 12.82 10.74
CA VAL A 101 1.41 11.51 11.32
C VAL A 101 0.66 11.36 12.63
N LEU A 102 -0.22 10.37 12.72
CA LEU A 102 -1.03 10.09 13.90
C LEU A 102 -0.54 8.79 14.56
N TYR A 103 -0.54 8.74 15.90
CA TYR A 103 -0.20 7.53 16.65
C TYR A 103 -1.45 6.87 17.21
N GLY A 104 -1.65 5.59 16.91
CA GLY A 104 -2.85 4.83 17.26
C GLY A 104 -2.62 3.33 17.17
N ASP A 105 -3.70 2.55 17.27
CA ASP A 105 -3.61 1.10 17.06
C ASP A 105 -3.73 0.80 15.56
N VAL A 106 -2.77 0.04 15.02
CA VAL A 106 -2.71 -0.30 13.59
C VAL A 106 -3.07 -1.76 13.37
N TRP A 107 -4.02 -2.01 12.47
CA TRP A 107 -4.56 -3.34 12.20
C TRP A 107 -4.41 -3.72 10.73
N LEU A 108 -4.11 -4.99 10.49
CA LEU A 108 -4.05 -5.57 9.15
C LEU A 108 -5.36 -6.31 8.86
N CYS A 109 -6.03 -5.91 7.78
CA CYS A 109 -7.27 -6.46 7.26
C CYS A 109 -6.96 -7.41 6.09
N GLY A 110 -6.50 -8.61 6.42
CA GLY A 110 -6.08 -9.63 5.47
C GLY A 110 -7.17 -10.60 5.01
N GLY A 111 -7.05 -11.14 3.81
CA GLY A 111 -7.90 -12.25 3.33
C GLY A 111 -8.28 -12.18 1.85
N GLN A 112 -9.47 -12.69 1.53
CA GLN A 112 -10.01 -12.73 0.16
C GLN A 112 -11.26 -11.84 0.01
N SER A 113 -12.14 -12.16 -0.95
CA SER A 113 -13.26 -11.34 -1.43
C SER A 113 -14.22 -10.83 -0.35
N ASN A 114 -14.38 -11.56 0.76
CA ASN A 114 -15.25 -11.13 1.86
C ASN A 114 -14.60 -10.03 2.71
N MET A 115 -13.26 -10.04 2.83
CA MET A 115 -12.50 -8.93 3.43
C MET A 115 -12.38 -7.78 2.42
N GLU A 116 -12.20 -8.07 1.14
CA GLU A 116 -12.12 -7.06 0.07
C GLU A 116 -13.44 -6.32 -0.17
N TRP A 117 -14.57 -6.94 0.20
CA TRP A 117 -15.91 -6.42 -0.11
C TRP A 117 -16.04 -4.92 0.20
N TYR A 118 -16.25 -4.11 -0.84
CA TYR A 118 -16.23 -2.67 -0.72
C TYR A 118 -17.37 -2.14 0.14
N PHE A 119 -17.07 -1.11 0.94
CA PHE A 119 -18.04 -0.41 1.77
C PHE A 119 -19.27 0.03 0.97
N GLU A 120 -19.08 0.66 -0.20
CA GLU A 120 -20.20 1.17 -1.00
C GLU A 120 -21.15 0.07 -1.52
N SER A 121 -20.64 -1.17 -1.59
CA SER A 121 -21.39 -2.36 -2.00
C SER A 121 -22.00 -3.11 -0.81
N SER A 122 -21.82 -2.62 0.43
CA SER A 122 -22.36 -3.24 1.63
C SER A 122 -23.81 -2.81 1.91
N ALA A 123 -24.59 -3.69 2.54
CA ALA A 123 -25.94 -3.35 2.96
C ALA A 123 -25.90 -2.21 3.99
N GLY A 124 -26.72 -1.17 3.78
CA GLY A 124 -26.76 0.01 4.65
C GLY A 124 -25.68 1.06 4.40
N ALA A 125 -24.81 0.87 3.38
CA ALA A 125 -23.75 1.83 3.05
C ALA A 125 -24.27 3.25 2.79
N SER A 126 -25.42 3.39 2.13
CA SER A 126 -26.05 4.70 1.86
C SER A 126 -26.38 5.47 3.13
N ASP A 127 -26.85 4.77 4.15
CA ASP A 127 -27.31 5.36 5.40
C ASP A 127 -26.12 5.67 6.30
N GLU A 128 -25.10 4.79 6.29
CA GLU A 128 -23.91 4.96 7.10
C GLU A 128 -22.93 5.99 6.52
N LEU A 129 -22.92 6.23 5.21
CA LEU A 129 -21.93 7.09 4.54
C LEU A 129 -21.82 8.49 5.17
N GLN A 130 -22.92 9.07 5.66
CA GLN A 130 -22.88 10.40 6.28
C GLN A 130 -22.17 10.41 7.65
N ASN A 131 -21.96 9.23 8.26
CA ASN A 131 -21.30 9.06 9.56
C ASN A 131 -19.85 8.59 9.43
N THR A 132 -19.31 8.44 8.21
CA THR A 132 -17.98 7.85 8.00
C THR A 132 -16.83 8.83 8.21
N ASP A 133 -17.09 10.14 8.16
CA ASP A 133 -16.05 11.16 8.33
C ASP A 133 -15.46 11.10 9.74
N ASN A 134 -14.24 10.60 9.84
CA ASN A 134 -13.57 10.42 11.12
C ASN A 134 -12.06 10.67 10.99
N PRO A 135 -11.55 11.84 11.40
CA PRO A 135 -10.14 12.17 11.30
C PRO A 135 -9.25 11.42 12.30
N SER A 136 -9.79 10.53 13.13
CA SER A 136 -9.03 9.60 13.97
C SER A 136 -8.87 8.21 13.35
N ILE A 137 -9.50 7.95 12.20
CA ILE A 137 -9.32 6.71 11.44
C ILE A 137 -8.47 7.00 10.20
N ARG A 138 -7.52 6.10 9.90
CA ARG A 138 -6.70 6.13 8.68
C ARG A 138 -6.84 4.83 7.91
N LEU A 139 -6.94 4.96 6.60
CA LEU A 139 -7.12 3.85 5.67
C LEU A 139 -5.87 3.77 4.79
N LEU A 140 -5.33 2.56 4.63
CA LEU A 140 -4.27 2.26 3.68
C LEU A 140 -4.71 1.03 2.89
N GLU A 141 -4.75 1.13 1.58
CA GLU A 141 -5.01 0.00 0.70
C GLU A 141 -3.71 -0.45 0.04
N ILE A 142 -3.43 -1.74 0.10
CA ILE A 142 -2.27 -2.35 -0.53
C ILE A 142 -2.65 -2.72 -1.97
N PRO A 143 -1.89 -2.27 -2.98
CA PRO A 143 -2.17 -2.65 -4.36
C PRO A 143 -1.99 -4.16 -4.56
N HIS A 144 -2.88 -4.77 -5.34
CA HIS A 144 -2.77 -6.17 -5.70
C HIS A 144 -1.57 -6.40 -6.63
N ILE A 145 -0.49 -6.94 -6.07
CA ILE A 145 0.74 -7.27 -6.80
C ILE A 145 0.98 -8.77 -6.68
N LEU A 146 1.10 -9.45 -7.82
CA LEU A 146 1.45 -10.87 -7.86
C LEU A 146 2.97 -11.01 -7.90
N SER A 147 3.53 -11.78 -6.96
CA SER A 147 4.94 -12.11 -6.94
C SER A 147 5.18 -13.48 -6.31
N ASN A 148 6.18 -14.21 -6.81
CA ASN A 148 6.62 -15.50 -6.25
C ASN A 148 7.75 -15.34 -5.24
N THR A 149 8.24 -14.11 -5.06
CA THR A 149 9.30 -13.77 -4.12
C THR A 149 8.89 -12.53 -3.33
N PRO A 150 9.25 -12.44 -2.04
CA PRO A 150 9.01 -11.21 -1.29
C PRO A 150 9.72 -10.03 -1.95
N ASP A 151 8.96 -8.99 -2.28
CA ASP A 151 9.53 -7.71 -2.68
C ASP A 151 9.95 -6.92 -1.43
N ASN A 152 11.02 -6.12 -1.57
CA ASN A 152 11.56 -5.35 -0.45
C ASN A 152 10.83 -4.02 -0.23
N ASP A 153 10.10 -3.53 -1.24
CA ASP A 153 9.31 -2.29 -1.20
C ASP A 153 8.33 -2.25 -2.38
N PHE A 154 7.42 -1.26 -2.38
CA PHE A 154 6.49 -1.04 -3.48
C PHE A 154 7.14 -0.26 -4.65
N SER A 155 6.59 -0.41 -5.86
CA SER A 155 7.05 0.33 -7.05
C SER A 155 6.76 1.83 -6.94
N GLU A 156 5.63 2.18 -6.31
CA GLU A 156 5.16 3.55 -6.12
C GLU A 156 4.88 3.84 -4.64
N LYS A 157 4.79 5.13 -4.29
CA LYS A 157 4.39 5.52 -2.92
C LYS A 157 2.96 5.06 -2.68
N LEU A 158 2.72 4.48 -1.51
CA LEU A 158 1.36 4.18 -1.09
C LEU A 158 0.65 5.45 -0.63
N HIS A 159 -0.65 5.35 -0.39
CA HIS A 159 -1.46 6.48 0.04
C HIS A 159 -2.23 6.13 1.31
N TRP A 160 -1.90 6.82 2.38
CA TRP A 160 -2.73 6.83 3.58
C TRP A 160 -3.81 7.90 3.45
N ASP A 161 -5.06 7.48 3.61
CA ASP A 161 -6.21 8.36 3.56
C ASP A 161 -6.77 8.63 4.95
N VAL A 162 -7.21 9.87 5.16
CA VAL A 162 -8.10 10.20 6.27
C VAL A 162 -9.45 9.56 5.97
N CYS A 163 -10.06 8.87 6.94
CA CYS A 163 -11.38 8.28 6.74
C CYS A 163 -12.42 9.38 6.48
N SER A 164 -13.01 9.32 5.30
CA SER A 164 -14.00 10.26 4.79
C SER A 164 -15.02 9.54 3.93
N GLN A 165 -16.14 10.21 3.60
CA GLN A 165 -17.12 9.67 2.66
C GLN A 165 -16.51 9.27 1.31
N GLN A 166 -15.41 9.90 0.89
CA GLN A 166 -14.77 9.57 -0.38
C GLN A 166 -13.83 8.38 -0.26
N SER A 167 -12.93 8.39 0.73
CA SER A 167 -11.90 7.36 0.89
C SER A 167 -12.46 6.01 1.38
N VAL A 168 -13.59 6.02 2.11
CA VAL A 168 -14.16 4.78 2.64
C VAL A 168 -14.88 3.94 1.57
N LYS A 169 -15.39 4.54 0.49
CA LYS A 169 -16.28 3.86 -0.48
C LYS A 169 -15.69 2.59 -1.06
N GLN A 170 -14.42 2.67 -1.48
CA GLN A 170 -13.69 1.56 -2.08
C GLN A 170 -12.81 0.82 -1.06
N PHE A 171 -12.95 1.13 0.22
CA PHE A 171 -12.26 0.40 1.28
C PHE A 171 -13.07 -0.82 1.72
N SER A 172 -12.40 -1.79 2.35
CA SER A 172 -13.03 -2.95 2.99
C SER A 172 -14.17 -2.55 3.94
N ALA A 173 -15.39 -3.03 3.66
CA ALA A 173 -16.54 -2.82 4.54
C ALA A 173 -16.28 -3.41 5.93
N VAL A 174 -15.78 -4.66 5.97
CA VAL A 174 -15.46 -5.36 7.23
C VAL A 174 -14.38 -4.60 8.00
N GLY A 175 -13.30 -4.19 7.32
CA GLY A 175 -12.23 -3.40 7.92
C GLY A 175 -12.75 -2.08 8.50
N TYR A 176 -13.56 -1.33 7.75
CA TYR A 176 -14.14 -0.07 8.19
C TYR A 176 -15.00 -0.26 9.45
N TYR A 177 -16.00 -1.15 9.43
CA TYR A 177 -16.91 -1.31 10.56
C TYR A 177 -16.18 -1.82 11.81
N PHE A 178 -15.19 -2.70 11.63
CA PHE A 178 -14.31 -3.13 12.71
C PHE A 178 -13.53 -1.95 13.31
N GLY A 179 -12.86 -1.15 12.48
CA GLY A 179 -12.08 -0.01 12.96
C GLY A 179 -12.95 1.09 13.57
N LYS A 180 -14.14 1.33 13.02
CA LYS A 180 -15.14 2.23 13.60
C LYS A 180 -15.52 1.78 15.01
N TYR A 181 -15.90 0.50 15.16
CA TYR A 181 -16.24 -0.07 16.45
C TYR A 181 -15.10 0.08 17.47
N LEU A 182 -13.85 -0.22 17.07
CA LEU A 182 -12.70 -0.04 17.96
C LEU A 182 -12.48 1.43 18.32
N ASN A 183 -12.55 2.35 17.35
CA ASN A 183 -12.37 3.77 17.59
C ASN A 183 -13.41 4.31 18.59
N GLU A 184 -14.68 3.94 18.42
CA GLU A 184 -15.78 4.36 19.29
C GLU A 184 -15.66 3.81 20.71
N ASN A 185 -15.25 2.55 20.87
CA ASN A 185 -15.24 1.87 22.17
C ASN A 185 -13.92 2.03 22.94
N LEU A 186 -12.80 2.18 22.23
CA LEU A 186 -11.48 2.36 22.86
C LEU A 186 -11.07 3.82 22.94
N HIS A 187 -11.75 4.72 22.22
CA HIS A 187 -11.44 6.15 22.13
C HIS A 187 -9.99 6.43 21.70
N LYS A 188 -9.46 5.57 20.82
CA LYS A 188 -8.10 5.67 20.26
C LYS A 188 -8.14 5.85 18.75
N PRO A 189 -7.18 6.56 18.15
CA PRO A 189 -7.02 6.53 16.70
C PRO A 189 -6.75 5.12 16.18
N ILE A 190 -7.32 4.78 15.03
CA ILE A 190 -7.21 3.45 14.41
C ILE A 190 -6.67 3.58 12.99
N GLY A 191 -5.59 2.86 12.69
CA GLY A 191 -5.09 2.67 11.33
C GLY A 191 -5.52 1.30 10.81
N LEU A 192 -6.06 1.25 9.60
CA LEU A 192 -6.49 0.02 8.93
C LEU A 192 -5.69 -0.16 7.65
N ILE A 193 -4.95 -1.26 7.55
CA ILE A 193 -4.21 -1.66 6.36
C ILE A 193 -4.99 -2.77 5.68
N SER A 194 -5.59 -2.49 4.53
CA SER A 194 -6.32 -3.44 3.70
C SER A 194 -5.35 -4.15 2.76
N ASP A 195 -5.00 -5.40 3.09
CA ASP A 195 -4.15 -6.29 2.29
C ASP A 195 -4.92 -7.58 2.01
N ASN A 196 -5.89 -7.50 1.12
CA ASN A 196 -6.78 -8.60 0.77
C ASN A 196 -6.83 -8.73 -0.74
N TYR A 197 -7.15 -9.93 -1.23
CA TYR A 197 -7.25 -10.16 -2.65
C TYR A 197 -8.24 -11.31 -2.93
N GLY A 198 -9.38 -10.98 -3.53
CA GLY A 198 -10.44 -11.90 -3.90
C GLY A 198 -10.00 -13.04 -4.80
N GLY A 199 -10.59 -14.21 -4.57
CA GLY A 199 -10.31 -15.43 -5.34
C GLY A 199 -8.97 -16.09 -5.02
N THR A 200 -8.16 -15.53 -4.12
CA THR A 200 -6.91 -16.17 -3.68
C THR A 200 -7.16 -17.33 -2.73
N VAL A 201 -6.34 -18.36 -2.83
CA VAL A 201 -6.32 -19.52 -1.94
C VAL A 201 -5.25 -19.34 -0.86
N VAL A 202 -5.32 -20.08 0.25
CA VAL A 202 -4.37 -19.94 1.38
C VAL A 202 -2.91 -20.21 0.97
N GLU A 203 -2.71 -21.03 -0.06
CA GLU A 203 -1.40 -21.32 -0.63
C GLU A 203 -0.73 -20.10 -1.24
N ALA A 204 -1.50 -19.14 -1.77
CA ALA A 204 -0.96 -17.89 -2.31
C ALA A 204 -0.41 -16.97 -1.20
N TRP A 205 -0.87 -17.14 0.05
CA TRP A 205 -0.45 -16.35 1.21
C TRP A 205 0.60 -17.06 2.08
N THR A 206 1.03 -18.25 1.67
CA THR A 206 1.93 -19.09 2.44
C THR A 206 3.26 -19.22 1.71
N SER A 207 4.37 -18.96 2.41
CA SER A 207 5.70 -19.03 1.80
C SER A 207 5.97 -20.41 1.17
N ALA A 208 6.67 -20.46 0.03
CA ALA A 208 7.10 -21.71 -0.60
C ALA A 208 7.90 -22.61 0.37
N GLN A 209 8.67 -22.00 1.27
CA GLN A 209 9.42 -22.71 2.31
C GLN A 209 8.51 -23.50 3.24
N ALA A 210 7.35 -22.96 3.63
CA ALA A 210 6.39 -23.64 4.50
C ALA A 210 5.76 -24.88 3.81
N PHE A 211 5.75 -24.93 2.48
CA PHE A 211 5.27 -26.07 1.71
C PHE A 211 6.36 -27.06 1.29
N SER A 212 7.64 -26.74 1.50
CA SER A 212 8.78 -27.53 0.99
C SER A 212 8.79 -28.99 1.48
N ASP A 213 8.26 -29.23 2.67
CA ASP A 213 8.17 -30.56 3.28
C ASP A 213 6.91 -31.35 2.90
N LEU A 214 5.94 -30.73 2.22
CA LEU A 214 4.69 -31.38 1.83
C LEU A 214 4.80 -31.95 0.41
N PRO A 215 4.79 -33.30 0.24
CA PRO A 215 4.98 -33.92 -1.08
C PRO A 215 3.95 -33.50 -2.12
N SER A 216 2.72 -33.20 -1.71
CA SER A 216 1.62 -32.78 -2.59
C SER A 216 1.88 -31.45 -3.30
N PHE A 217 2.67 -30.55 -2.69
CA PHE A 217 2.91 -29.20 -3.22
C PHE A 217 4.19 -29.07 -4.04
N LYS A 218 5.05 -30.10 -4.06
CA LYS A 218 6.34 -30.05 -4.79
C LYS A 218 6.16 -29.66 -6.26
N LYS A 219 5.16 -30.24 -6.94
CA LYS A 219 4.93 -29.97 -8.37
C LYS A 219 4.47 -28.52 -8.60
N ASP A 220 3.67 -27.97 -7.70
CA ASP A 220 3.16 -26.61 -7.85
C ASP A 220 4.23 -25.57 -7.52
N ILE A 221 5.05 -25.80 -6.49
CA ILE A 221 6.23 -24.98 -6.20
C ILE A 221 7.21 -24.93 -7.38
N GLU A 222 7.47 -26.08 -8.04
CA GLU A 222 8.33 -26.10 -9.23
C GLU A 222 7.75 -25.30 -10.41
N LYS A 223 6.42 -25.31 -10.60
CA LYS A 223 5.78 -24.48 -11.65
C LYS A 223 5.96 -22.98 -11.38
N LEU A 224 5.83 -22.57 -10.12
CA LEU A 224 5.91 -21.15 -9.73
C LEU A 224 7.29 -20.54 -10.05
N LYS A 225 8.37 -21.33 -10.04
CA LYS A 225 9.73 -20.83 -10.35
C LYS A 225 9.87 -20.18 -11.73
N ASN A 226 9.03 -20.56 -12.70
CA ASN A 226 9.10 -20.09 -14.08
C ASN A 226 7.76 -19.50 -14.57
N VAL A 227 6.90 -19.08 -13.66
CA VAL A 227 5.60 -18.47 -14.00
C VAL A 227 5.81 -17.04 -14.50
N ASP A 228 5.19 -16.72 -15.64
CA ASP A 228 4.97 -15.35 -16.08
C ASP A 228 3.57 -14.92 -15.61
N PHE A 229 3.53 -14.17 -14.51
CA PHE A 229 2.27 -13.75 -13.91
C PHE A 229 1.41 -12.86 -14.80
N GLU A 230 2.01 -12.01 -15.63
CA GLU A 230 1.26 -11.17 -16.54
C GLU A 230 0.65 -11.97 -17.69
N TYR A 231 1.35 -13.02 -18.15
CA TYR A 231 0.78 -13.98 -19.08
C TYR A 231 -0.38 -14.77 -18.45
N GLU A 232 -0.19 -15.34 -17.25
CA GLU A 232 -1.24 -16.12 -16.57
C GLU A 232 -2.46 -15.27 -16.22
N ARG A 233 -2.27 -14.02 -15.77
CA ARG A 233 -3.36 -13.08 -15.51
C ARG A 233 -4.18 -12.80 -16.76
N ARG A 234 -3.53 -12.44 -17.88
CA ARG A 234 -4.21 -12.18 -19.16
C ARG A 234 -5.00 -13.39 -19.65
N ASN A 235 -4.40 -14.59 -19.58
CA ASN A 235 -5.09 -15.82 -19.94
C ASN A 235 -6.29 -16.10 -19.03
N GLY A 236 -6.16 -15.83 -17.73
CA GLY A 236 -7.24 -15.94 -16.76
C GLY A 236 -8.40 -15.00 -17.08
N ASP A 237 -8.10 -13.73 -17.35
CA ASP A 237 -9.07 -12.70 -17.73
C ASP A 237 -9.81 -13.08 -19.04
N ASP A 238 -9.09 -13.57 -20.04
CA ASP A 238 -9.65 -14.05 -21.30
C ASP A 238 -10.54 -15.29 -21.09
N ALA A 239 -10.09 -16.26 -20.29
CA ALA A 239 -10.85 -17.46 -19.98
C ALA A 239 -12.14 -17.13 -19.22
N GLN A 240 -12.06 -16.23 -18.24
CA GLN A 240 -13.22 -15.74 -17.49
C GLN A 240 -14.20 -15.01 -18.40
N SER A 241 -13.71 -14.10 -19.26
CA SER A 241 -14.55 -13.36 -20.20
C SER A 241 -15.27 -14.29 -21.17
N ASN A 242 -14.57 -15.30 -21.71
CA ASN A 242 -15.16 -16.32 -22.57
C ASN A 242 -16.19 -17.17 -21.83
N TRP A 243 -15.90 -17.56 -20.59
CA TRP A 243 -16.84 -18.30 -19.76
C TRP A 243 -18.09 -17.47 -19.46
N LEU A 244 -17.96 -16.20 -19.06
CA LEU A 244 -19.07 -15.29 -18.79
C LEU A 244 -19.93 -15.05 -20.04
N ALA A 245 -19.31 -14.82 -21.19
CA ALA A 245 -20.03 -14.67 -22.45
C ALA A 245 -20.86 -15.92 -22.79
N LYS A 246 -20.30 -17.11 -22.53
CA LYS A 246 -20.99 -18.39 -22.73
C LYS A 246 -22.08 -18.62 -21.67
N PHE A 247 -21.83 -18.22 -20.43
CA PHE A 247 -22.77 -18.30 -19.32
C PHE A 247 -23.99 -17.42 -19.62
N TYR A 248 -23.84 -16.12 -19.83
CA TYR A 248 -24.95 -15.21 -20.10
C TYR A 248 -25.70 -15.51 -21.41
N LYS A 249 -25.04 -16.13 -22.38
CA LYS A 249 -25.72 -16.59 -23.60
C LYS A 249 -26.67 -17.77 -23.34
N ASN A 250 -26.29 -18.67 -22.43
CA ASN A 250 -27.00 -19.94 -22.23
C ASN A 250 -27.91 -19.92 -21.00
N ASP A 251 -27.51 -19.21 -19.95
CA ASP A 251 -28.28 -18.98 -18.75
C ASP A 251 -28.94 -17.61 -18.85
N LYS A 252 -30.26 -17.63 -19.10
CA LYS A 252 -31.06 -16.40 -19.17
C LYS A 252 -31.25 -15.75 -17.81
N GLY A 253 -30.95 -16.45 -16.71
CA GLY A 253 -31.03 -15.93 -15.34
C GLY A 253 -32.38 -15.28 -15.03
N ILE A 254 -32.34 -13.96 -14.88
CA ILE A 254 -33.52 -13.11 -14.70
C ILE A 254 -33.71 -12.26 -15.97
N LEU A 255 -34.86 -12.41 -16.63
CA LEU A 255 -35.27 -11.55 -17.75
C LEU A 255 -36.49 -10.73 -17.34
N ASP A 256 -36.41 -9.40 -17.45
CA ASP A 256 -37.51 -8.47 -17.14
C ASP A 256 -38.20 -8.80 -15.80
N THR A 257 -37.41 -9.04 -14.74
CA THR A 257 -37.82 -9.45 -13.39
C THR A 257 -38.34 -10.89 -13.21
N ASN A 258 -38.41 -11.69 -14.28
CA ASN A 258 -38.79 -13.10 -14.21
C ASN A 258 -37.57 -14.01 -13.99
N PHE A 259 -37.60 -14.79 -12.91
CA PHE A 259 -36.61 -15.83 -12.63
C PHE A 259 -36.85 -17.03 -13.55
N ILE A 260 -36.15 -17.08 -14.69
CA ILE A 260 -36.37 -18.13 -15.69
C ILE A 260 -35.98 -19.51 -15.15
N TRP A 261 -34.96 -19.58 -14.30
CA TRP A 261 -34.53 -20.80 -13.62
C TRP A 261 -35.56 -21.34 -12.59
N ALA A 262 -36.53 -20.51 -12.18
CA ALA A 262 -37.60 -20.90 -11.25
C ALA A 262 -38.93 -21.17 -11.97
N GLY A 263 -38.96 -21.03 -13.31
CA GLY A 263 -40.13 -21.38 -14.13
C GLY A 263 -40.34 -22.89 -14.16
N ARG A 264 -41.59 -23.34 -14.40
CA ARG A 264 -41.84 -24.75 -14.68
C ARG A 264 -41.29 -25.07 -16.07
N ASP A 265 -40.53 -26.16 -16.18
CA ASP A 265 -40.16 -26.74 -17.47
C ASP A 265 -41.45 -27.02 -18.27
N VAL A 266 -41.59 -26.41 -19.44
CA VAL A 266 -42.70 -26.59 -20.40
C VAL A 266 -42.35 -27.61 -21.47
#